data_AF-A0A5M3X3A1-F1
#
_entry.id   AF-A0A5M3X3A1-F1
#
_cell.length_a   1.000
_cell.length_b   1.000
_cell.length_c   1.000
_cell.angle_alpha   90.00
_cell.angle_beta   90.00
_cell.angle_gamma   90.00
#
_symmetry.space_group_name_H-M   'P 1'
#
loop_
_entity.id
_entity.type
_entity.pdbx_description
1 polymer ?
#
loop_
_entity_poly.entity_id
_entity_poly.type
_entity_poly.pdbx_seq_one_letter_code
_entity_poly.pdbx_strand_id
1 'polypeptide(L)'
;MDHTVIVKERDSLSAEVQHLLDELCVDLGFCLSPSAQQRLRELPPLSVVAFTDAVFSAEGMDPHLHEDLRRQVRDRIQRRMS
;
A
#
# COMPACT_ATOMS: atom_id res chain seq x y z
N MET A 1 -20.00 -4.63 -24.82
CA MET A 1 -19.53 -5.15 -23.52
C MET A 1 -18.08 -4.71 -23.37
N ASP A 2 -17.82 -3.40 -23.41
CA ASP A 2 -17.75 -2.44 -22.29
C ASP A 2 -16.31 -2.31 -21.74
N HIS A 3 -15.44 -1.67 -22.54
CA HIS A 3 -14.05 -1.37 -22.19
C HIS A 3 -13.93 -0.24 -21.15
N THR A 4 -15.03 0.40 -20.76
CA THR A 4 -15.05 1.59 -19.89
C THR A 4 -14.98 1.22 -18.41
N VAL A 5 -15.44 0.03 -18.03
CA VAL A 5 -15.50 -0.42 -16.63
C VAL A 5 -14.10 -0.69 -16.05
N ILE A 6 -13.22 -1.32 -16.84
CA ILE A 6 -11.88 -1.74 -16.40
C ILE A 6 -10.98 -0.55 -16.06
N VAL A 7 -11.07 0.55 -16.81
CA VAL A 7 -10.24 1.74 -16.59
C VAL A 7 -10.64 2.45 -15.30
N LYS A 8 -11.95 2.45 -14.99
CA LYS A 8 -12.52 3.17 -13.85
C LYS A 8 -12.21 2.48 -12.51
N GLU A 9 -12.20 1.15 -12.49
CA GLU A 9 -11.83 0.38 -11.29
C GLU A 9 -10.33 0.51 -10.97
N ARG A 10 -9.45 0.51 -11.98
CA ARG A 10 -8.00 0.67 -11.75
C ARG A 10 -7.61 2.08 -11.30
N ASP A 11 -8.28 3.11 -11.82
CA ASP A 11 -8.03 4.49 -11.40
C ASP A 11 -8.43 4.71 -9.93
N SER A 12 -9.59 4.18 -9.54
CA SER A 12 -10.09 4.21 -8.15
C SER A 12 -9.14 3.49 -7.19
N LEU A 13 -8.69 2.27 -7.56
CA LEU A 13 -7.72 1.50 -6.77
C LEU A 13 -6.38 2.25 -6.64
N SER A 14 -5.91 2.88 -7.71
CA SER A 14 -4.65 3.64 -7.69
C SER A 14 -4.72 4.85 -6.75
N ALA A 15 -5.88 5.50 -6.68
CA ALA A 15 -6.13 6.60 -5.74
C ALA A 15 -6.23 6.09 -4.29
N GLU A 16 -6.91 4.97 -4.04
CA GLU A 16 -6.98 4.34 -2.72
C GLU A 16 -5.60 3.94 -2.19
N VAL A 17 -4.77 3.35 -3.07
CA VAL A 17 -3.39 3.02 -2.73
C VAL A 17 -2.59 4.29 -2.44
N GLN A 18 -2.73 5.35 -3.24
CA GLN A 18 -2.03 6.62 -2.96
C GLN A 18 -2.42 7.20 -1.59
N HIS A 19 -3.71 7.19 -1.25
CA HIS A 19 -4.18 7.66 0.06
C HIS A 19 -3.66 6.80 1.22
N LEU A 20 -3.63 5.48 1.03
CA LEU A 20 -3.04 4.57 2.01
C LEU A 20 -1.54 4.88 2.22
N LEU A 21 -0.78 5.09 1.15
CA LEU A 21 0.66 5.40 1.26
C LEU A 21 0.92 6.75 1.94
N ASP A 22 0.09 7.76 1.66
CA ASP A 22 0.13 9.05 2.34
C ASP A 22 -0.15 8.92 3.85
N GLU A 23 -1.20 8.18 4.20
CA GLU A 23 -1.57 7.88 5.58
C GLU A 23 -0.44 7.15 6.33
N LEU A 24 0.22 6.18 5.69
CA LEU A 24 1.35 5.47 6.26
C LEU A 24 2.58 6.37 6.45
N CYS A 25 2.84 7.31 5.55
CA CYS A 25 3.93 8.28 5.68
C CYS A 25 3.67 9.27 6.82
N VAL A 26 2.46 9.85 6.89
CA VAL A 26 2.13 10.88 7.88
C VAL A 26 1.97 10.30 9.29
N ASP A 27 1.27 9.17 9.43
CA ASP A 27 0.93 8.62 10.75
C ASP A 27 2.01 7.68 11.30
N LEU A 28 2.69 6.93 10.43
CA LEU A 28 3.61 5.85 10.83
C LEU A 28 5.06 6.07 10.35
N GLY A 29 5.32 7.11 9.55
CA GLY A 29 6.66 7.46 9.07
C GLY A 29 7.15 6.67 7.84
N PHE A 30 6.30 5.87 7.18
CA PHE A 30 6.66 5.10 5.97
C PHE A 30 6.61 5.97 4.71
N CYS A 31 7.54 6.92 4.62
CA CYS A 31 7.62 7.84 3.49
C CYS A 31 8.43 7.23 2.34
N LEU A 32 7.80 6.25 1.68
CA LEU A 32 8.41 5.49 0.60
C LEU A 32 8.94 6.40 -0.51
N SER A 33 10.03 5.98 -1.17
CA SER A 33 10.55 6.70 -2.34
C SER A 33 9.49 6.83 -3.46
N PRO A 34 9.54 7.88 -4.30
CA PRO A 34 8.57 8.08 -5.38
C PRO A 34 8.43 6.87 -6.30
N SER A 35 9.55 6.21 -6.62
CA SER A 35 9.58 5.00 -7.45
C SER A 35 8.85 3.82 -6.79
N ALA A 36 8.99 3.67 -5.47
CA ALA A 36 8.29 2.61 -4.74
C ALA A 36 6.78 2.89 -4.63
N GLN A 37 6.40 4.15 -4.38
CA GLN A 37 4.99 4.55 -4.37
C GLN A 37 4.34 4.30 -5.74
N GLN A 38 5.02 4.67 -6.83
CA GLN A 38 4.54 4.39 -8.18
C GLN A 38 4.33 2.89 -8.41
N ARG A 39 5.32 2.06 -8.06
CA ARG A 39 5.23 0.61 -8.21
C ARG A 39 4.05 0.01 -7.46
N LEU A 40 3.83 0.41 -6.21
CA LEU A 40 2.73 -0.09 -5.38
C LEU A 40 1.36 0.37 -5.90
N ARG A 41 1.28 1.55 -6.53
CA ARG A 41 0.05 2.03 -7.19
C ARG A 41 -0.26 1.28 -8.48
N GLU A 42 0.74 1.03 -9.31
CA GLU A 42 0.57 0.38 -10.60
C GLU A 42 0.34 -1.14 -10.46
N LEU A 43 1.00 -1.75 -9.49
CA LEU A 43 0.97 -3.18 -9.18
C LEU A 43 0.81 -3.40 -7.66
N PRO A 44 -0.38 -3.07 -7.11
CA PRO A 44 -0.65 -3.31 -5.71
C PRO A 44 -0.64 -4.82 -5.42
N PRO A 45 0.04 -5.26 -4.36
CA PRO A 45 -0.02 -6.65 -3.93
C PRO A 45 -1.45 -7.10 -3.63
N LEU A 46 -1.79 -8.33 -4.02
CA LEU A 46 -3.16 -8.87 -3.95
C LEU A 46 -3.62 -9.22 -2.53
N SER A 47 -2.71 -9.21 -1.55
CA SER A 47 -3.03 -9.57 -0.17
C SER A 47 -2.46 -8.55 0.79
N VAL A 48 -3.18 -8.34 1.90
CA VAL A 48 -2.77 -7.42 2.97
C VAL A 48 -1.37 -7.75 3.49
N VAL A 49 -1.05 -9.05 3.62
CA VAL A 49 0.28 -9.51 4.07
C VAL A 49 1.36 -9.13 3.07
N ALA A 50 1.17 -9.45 1.78
CA ALA A 50 2.15 -9.11 0.74
C ALA A 50 2.32 -7.60 0.58
N PHE A 51 1.24 -6.84 0.77
CA PHE A 51 1.28 -5.38 0.74
C PHE A 51 2.10 -4.84 1.93
N THR A 52 1.83 -5.35 3.13
CA THR A 52 2.60 -4.99 4.33
C THR A 52 4.08 -5.24 4.12
N ASP A 53 4.45 -6.44 3.67
CA ASP A 53 5.86 -6.80 3.44
C ASP A 53 6.50 -5.93 2.34
N ALA A 54 5.75 -5.57 1.30
CA ALA A 54 6.23 -4.67 0.25
C ALA A 54 6.47 -3.23 0.72
N VAL A 55 5.64 -2.72 1.64
CA VAL A 55 5.84 -1.39 2.27
C VAL A 55 7.11 -1.40 3.12
N PHE A 56 7.31 -2.42 3.97
CA PHE A 56 8.52 -2.53 4.79
C PHE A 56 9.77 -2.66 3.94
N SER A 57 9.74 -3.50 2.91
CA SER A 57 10.86 -3.67 1.99
C SER A 57 11.16 -2.38 1.20
N ALA A 58 10.14 -1.60 0.84
CA ALA A 58 10.31 -0.34 0.12
C ALA A 58 10.90 0.78 0.98
N GLU A 59 10.62 0.77 2.28
CA GLU A 59 11.22 1.68 3.28
C GLU A 59 12.64 1.25 3.68
N GLY A 60 13.04 0.02 3.35
CA GLY A 60 14.32 -0.55 3.77
C GLY A 60 14.33 -1.03 5.22
N MET A 61 13.16 -1.31 5.79
CA MET A 61 13.01 -1.83 7.16
C MET A 61 12.83 -3.35 7.17
N ASP A 62 13.38 -4.01 8.19
CA ASP A 62 13.09 -5.42 8.44
C ASP A 62 11.75 -5.57 9.18
N PRO A 63 10.73 -6.21 8.56
CA PRO A 63 9.41 -6.39 9.18
C PRO A 63 9.44 -7.26 10.45
N HIS A 64 10.45 -8.11 10.63
CA HIS A 64 10.57 -8.99 11.79
C HIS A 64 11.10 -8.28 13.05
N LEU A 65 11.70 -7.10 12.89
CA LEU A 65 12.25 -6.32 14.01
C LEU A 65 11.21 -5.36 14.63
N HIS A 66 10.03 -5.22 14.02
CA HIS A 66 9.02 -4.23 14.41
C HIS A 66 7.59 -4.80 14.38
N GLU A 67 7.30 -5.80 15.22
CA GLU A 67 6.02 -6.52 15.20
C GLU A 67 4.80 -5.60 15.42
N ASP A 68 4.85 -4.68 16.39
CA ASP A 68 3.75 -3.73 16.65
C ASP A 68 3.54 -2.75 15.49
N LEU A 69 4.62 -2.27 14.87
CA LEU A 69 4.53 -1.40 13.70
C LEU A 69 3.97 -2.16 12.50
N ARG A 70 4.40 -3.42 12.31
CA ARG A 70 3.89 -4.29 11.26
C ARG A 70 2.39 -4.56 11.43
N ARG A 71 1.91 -4.73 12.65
CA ARG A 71 0.48 -4.85 12.96
C ARG A 71 -0.27 -3.58 12.58
N GLN A 72 0.24 -2.40 12.93
CA GLN A 72 -0.39 -1.12 12.60
C GLN A 72 -0.49 -0.90 11.09
N VAL A 73 0.60 -1.13 10.34
CA VAL A 73 0.61 -1.03 8.87
C VAL A 73 -0.42 -1.99 8.26
N ARG A 74 -0.41 -3.26 8.69
CA ARG A 74 -1.36 -4.28 8.21
C ARG A 74 -2.82 -3.87 8.46
N ASP A 75 -3.12 -3.33 9.63
CA ASP A 75 -4.48 -2.93 9.98
C ASP A 75 -4.96 -1.74 9.14
N ARG A 76 -4.09 -0.77 8.78
CA ARG A 76 -4.44 0.31 7.84
C ARG A 76 -4.73 -0.22 6.44
N ILE A 77 -3.89 -1.13 5.95
CA ILE A 77 -4.06 -1.78 4.64
C ILE A 77 -5.38 -2.57 4.60
N GLN A 78 -5.66 -3.37 5.64
CA GLN A 78 -6.87 -4.20 5.69
C GLN A 78 -8.16 -3.36 5.66
N ARG A 79 -8.18 -2.20 6.31
CA ARG A 79 -9.35 -1.30 6.30
C ARG A 79 -9.66 -0.74 4.91
N ARG A 80 -8.64 -0.60 4.05
CA ARG A 80 -8.76 0.01 2.72
C ARG A 80 -9.02 -1.02 1.63
N MET A 81 -8.61 -2.28 1.83
CA MET A 81 -8.74 -3.37 0.85
C MET A 81 -9.90 -4.33 1.15
N SER A 82 -10.87 -3.93 1.99
CA SER A 82 -12.04 -4.73 2.37
C SER A 82 -13.29 -4.37 1.59
#